data_AF-A0A5C3KDC0-F1
#
_entry.id   AF-A0A5C3KDC0-F1
#
_cell.length_a   1.000
_cell.length_b   1.000
_cell.length_c   1.000
_cell.angle_alpha   90.00
_cell.angle_beta   90.00
_cell.angle_gamma   90.00
#
_symmetry.space_group_name_H-M   'P 1'
#
loop_
_entity.id
_entity.type
_entity.pdbx_description
1 polymer ?
#
loop_
_entity_poly.entity_id
_entity_poly.type
_entity_poly.pdbx_seq_one_letter_code
_entity_poly.pdbx_strand_id
1 'polypeptide(L)'
;MIQDCIEAGTFEDLGIISEEVMSSDCLVAISSDDCGNFIVQKLLDKSSPGRRLECLSLLLAHILPLSTDFYGCRVIQKLIHILPADEQCKIVFQLVLEANVVDLATHESANYVMQKVIEVIPYQYLNFIVGFQGRVLDLSRDVNGSRVMQRCIRHLPIVWGRRKALVEELLPFAKVMIKDKLAKYVLQRLLECGGDDERRGLYQQMHGDFLEFSCHEHASTVCERALVYCDDDIRESLIEELMVSDGGRPVGLDRLMRDVYGSFVLNRAMEVAIGEQRSALRLAVGDLVERDANNSD
;
A
#
# COMPACT_ATOMS: atom_id res chain seq x y z
N MET A 1 14.12 -27.57 -18.35
CA MET A 1 14.63 -28.92 -17.99
C MET A 1 14.48 -29.22 -16.51
N ILE A 2 15.18 -28.58 -15.57
CA ILE A 2 14.96 -28.82 -14.12
C ILE A 2 13.56 -28.37 -13.70
N GLN A 3 13.07 -27.23 -14.21
CA GLN A 3 11.70 -26.75 -13.95
C GLN A 3 10.62 -27.76 -14.40
N ASP A 4 10.81 -28.39 -15.57
CA ASP A 4 9.89 -29.37 -16.16
C ASP A 4 9.95 -30.72 -15.41
N CYS A 5 11.13 -31.13 -14.94
CA CYS A 5 11.30 -32.29 -14.06
C CYS A 5 10.63 -32.07 -12.70
N ILE A 6 10.59 -30.83 -12.19
CA ILE A 6 9.92 -30.48 -10.93
C ILE A 6 8.41 -30.33 -11.11
N GLU A 7 7.92 -29.91 -12.29
CA GLU A 7 6.49 -29.95 -12.61
C GLU A 7 5.96 -31.38 -12.76
N ALA A 8 6.81 -32.31 -13.18
CA ALA A 8 6.52 -33.74 -13.25
C ALA A 8 6.76 -34.51 -11.92
N GLY A 9 7.42 -33.88 -10.93
CA GLY A 9 8.04 -34.55 -9.78
C GLY A 9 7.09 -35.39 -8.92
N THR A 10 7.35 -36.70 -8.88
CA THR A 10 6.70 -37.63 -7.96
C THR A 10 7.21 -37.43 -6.54
N PHE A 11 6.42 -37.86 -5.54
CA PHE A 11 6.70 -37.72 -4.10
C PHE A 11 8.09 -38.25 -3.67
N GLU A 12 8.67 -39.18 -4.42
CA GLU A 12 9.96 -39.82 -4.12
C GLU A 12 11.17 -38.90 -4.37
N ASP A 13 11.18 -38.13 -5.47
CA ASP A 13 12.29 -37.22 -5.78
C ASP A 13 12.38 -36.08 -4.76
N LEU A 14 11.23 -35.60 -4.27
CA LEU A 14 11.18 -34.60 -3.20
C LEU A 14 11.62 -35.17 -1.86
N GLY A 15 11.36 -36.46 -1.58
CA GLY A 15 11.78 -37.15 -0.36
C GLY A 15 13.29 -37.31 -0.23
N ILE A 16 13.98 -37.62 -1.33
CA ILE A 16 15.44 -37.77 -1.39
C ILE A 16 16.15 -36.42 -1.23
N ILE A 17 15.67 -35.38 -1.95
CA ILE A 17 16.12 -34.00 -1.77
C ILE A 17 15.93 -33.59 -0.30
N SER A 18 14.88 -34.09 0.35
CA SER A 18 14.56 -33.76 1.74
C SER A 18 15.48 -34.41 2.79
N GLU A 19 16.27 -35.44 2.48
CA GLU A 19 17.27 -36.00 3.40
C GLU A 19 18.67 -35.43 3.14
N GLU A 20 19.03 -35.20 1.87
CA GLU A 20 20.34 -34.64 1.49
C GLU A 20 20.46 -33.12 1.70
N VAL A 21 19.36 -32.36 1.64
CA VAL A 21 19.36 -30.88 1.79
C VAL A 21 19.22 -30.41 3.24
N MET A 22 19.10 -31.31 4.22
CA MET A 22 18.71 -30.97 5.60
C MET A 22 19.84 -30.47 6.52
N SER A 23 20.93 -29.91 5.99
CA SER A 23 21.81 -29.05 6.78
C SER A 23 21.38 -27.59 6.65
N SER A 24 21.55 -26.82 7.74
CA SER A 24 21.26 -25.38 7.74
C SER A 24 21.97 -24.66 6.59
N ASP A 25 23.28 -24.91 6.44
CA ASP A 25 24.11 -24.25 5.44
C ASP A 25 23.66 -24.54 4.00
N CYS A 26 23.29 -25.79 3.71
CA CYS A 26 22.82 -26.19 2.38
C CYS A 26 21.48 -25.52 2.06
N LEU A 27 20.54 -25.53 3.00
CA LEU A 27 19.22 -24.94 2.81
C LEU A 27 19.28 -23.42 2.62
N VAL A 28 20.17 -22.73 3.35
CA VAL A 28 20.41 -21.28 3.17
C VAL A 28 21.00 -20.99 1.79
N ALA A 29 22.00 -21.77 1.36
CA ALA A 29 22.62 -21.61 0.05
C ALA A 29 21.61 -21.81 -1.10
N ILE A 30 20.81 -22.87 -1.05
CA ILE A 30 19.78 -23.15 -2.07
C ILE A 30 18.68 -22.09 -2.02
N SER A 31 18.30 -21.59 -0.84
CA SER A 31 17.30 -20.53 -0.71
C SER A 31 17.73 -19.21 -1.35
N SER A 32 19.03 -18.96 -1.44
CA SER A 32 19.63 -17.74 -2.02
C SER A 32 20.07 -17.94 -3.48
N ASP A 33 19.79 -19.11 -4.05
CA ASP A 33 20.12 -19.44 -5.44
C ASP A 33 18.97 -19.06 -6.40
N ASP A 34 19.31 -18.71 -7.64
CA ASP A 34 18.37 -18.21 -8.63
C ASP A 34 17.30 -19.24 -9.03
N CYS A 35 17.68 -20.51 -9.06
CA CYS A 35 16.82 -21.65 -9.33
C CYS A 35 16.39 -22.34 -8.04
N GLY A 36 17.32 -22.48 -7.09
CA GLY A 36 17.14 -23.19 -5.82
C GLY A 36 16.00 -22.63 -4.97
N ASN A 37 15.81 -21.31 -4.94
CA ASN A 37 14.73 -20.70 -4.18
C ASN A 37 13.34 -21.22 -4.62
N PHE A 38 13.14 -21.54 -5.90
CA PHE A 38 11.89 -22.11 -6.40
C PHE A 38 11.70 -23.55 -5.94
N ILE A 39 12.78 -24.32 -5.85
CA ILE A 39 12.78 -25.68 -5.32
C ILE A 39 12.34 -25.66 -3.86
N VAL A 40 12.95 -24.82 -3.03
CA VAL A 40 12.61 -24.69 -1.61
C VAL A 40 11.14 -24.28 -1.44
N GLN A 41 10.66 -23.31 -2.23
CA GLN A 41 9.27 -22.88 -2.17
C GLN A 41 8.28 -24.00 -2.54
N LYS A 42 8.57 -24.79 -3.60
CA LYS A 42 7.72 -25.92 -3.99
C LYS A 42 7.77 -27.05 -2.95
N LEU A 43 8.94 -27.33 -2.38
CA LEU A 43 9.10 -28.29 -1.28
C LEU A 43 8.24 -27.89 -0.08
N LEU A 44 8.26 -26.61 0.30
CA LEU A 44 7.45 -26.08 1.39
C LEU A 44 5.94 -26.24 1.14
N ASP A 45 5.48 -26.00 -0.09
CA ASP A 45 4.07 -26.17 -0.47
C ASP A 45 3.59 -27.63 -0.31
N LYS A 46 4.45 -28.60 -0.62
CA LYS A 46 4.13 -30.04 -0.56
C LYS A 46 4.45 -30.70 0.78
N SER A 47 5.24 -30.04 1.63
CA SER A 47 5.68 -30.55 2.92
C SER A 47 4.54 -30.65 3.93
N SER A 48 4.62 -31.64 4.82
CA SER A 48 3.76 -31.75 6.00
C SER A 48 4.02 -30.57 6.96
N PRO A 49 3.07 -30.25 7.87
CA PRO A 49 3.28 -29.20 8.87
C PRO A 49 4.59 -29.39 9.66
N GLY A 50 4.88 -30.60 10.14
CA GLY A 50 6.12 -30.89 10.87
C GLY A 50 7.38 -30.56 10.08
N ARG A 51 7.45 -30.95 8.80
CA ARG A 51 8.59 -30.63 7.93
C ARG A 51 8.75 -29.13 7.66
N ARG A 52 7.65 -28.37 7.60
CA ARG A 52 7.72 -26.89 7.49
C ARG A 52 8.34 -26.28 8.75
N LEU A 53 8.04 -26.83 9.93
CA LEU A 53 8.64 -26.39 11.20
C LEU A 53 10.12 -26.75 11.30
N GLU A 54 10.51 -27.93 10.82
CA GLU A 54 11.92 -28.32 10.72
C GLU A 54 12.68 -27.37 9.79
N CYS A 55 12.12 -27.05 8.63
CA CYS A 55 12.69 -26.07 7.69
C CYS A 55 12.84 -24.68 8.34
N LEU A 56 11.81 -24.20 9.04
CA LEU A 56 11.93 -22.96 9.80
C LEU A 56 13.05 -23.03 10.84
N SER A 57 13.17 -24.15 11.56
CA SER A 57 14.18 -24.32 12.62
C SER A 57 15.60 -24.25 12.06
N LEU A 58 15.84 -24.82 10.88
CA LEU A 58 17.11 -24.72 10.15
C LEU A 58 17.39 -23.29 9.67
N LEU A 59 16.37 -22.56 9.22
CA LEU A 59 16.54 -21.21 8.68
C LEU A 59 16.49 -20.10 9.73
N LEU A 60 16.16 -20.42 10.99
CA LEU A 60 15.82 -19.43 12.01
C LEU A 60 16.96 -18.45 12.32
N ALA A 61 18.21 -18.92 12.31
CA ALA A 61 19.39 -18.08 12.53
C ALA A 61 19.80 -17.25 11.28
N HIS A 62 19.11 -17.44 10.15
CA HIS A 62 19.42 -16.83 8.87
C HIS A 62 18.26 -16.01 8.30
N ILE A 63 17.23 -15.73 9.12
CA ILE A 63 16.04 -14.99 8.70
C ILE A 63 16.40 -13.62 8.14
N LEU A 64 17.25 -12.83 8.82
CA LEU A 64 17.64 -11.51 8.33
C LEU A 64 18.46 -11.61 7.03
N PRO A 65 19.57 -12.37 6.95
CA PRO A 65 20.32 -12.54 5.70
C PRO A 65 19.45 -12.94 4.50
N LEU A 66 18.57 -13.92 4.69
CA LEU A 66 17.66 -14.37 3.64
C LEU A 66 16.61 -13.32 3.29
N SER A 67 16.13 -12.54 4.26
CA SER A 67 15.16 -11.47 3.98
C SER A 67 15.76 -10.32 3.17
N THR A 68 17.05 -10.05 3.36
CA THR A 68 17.79 -9.05 2.57
C THR A 68 18.32 -9.60 1.24
N ASP A 69 18.33 -10.92 1.05
CA ASP A 69 18.72 -11.54 -0.21
C ASP A 69 17.62 -11.46 -1.28
N PHE A 70 18.04 -11.28 -2.54
CA PHE A 70 17.12 -11.09 -3.68
C PHE A 70 16.24 -12.33 -3.93
N TYR A 71 16.77 -13.53 -3.75
CA TYR A 71 16.05 -14.80 -3.92
C TYR A 71 15.51 -15.34 -2.59
N GLY A 72 16.32 -15.27 -1.54
CA GLY A 72 16.00 -15.73 -0.19
C GLY A 72 14.74 -15.06 0.37
N CYS A 73 14.48 -13.79 0.02
CA CYS A 73 13.31 -13.09 0.52
C CYS A 73 11.99 -13.76 0.07
N ARG A 74 12.01 -14.50 -1.05
CA ARG A 74 10.87 -15.28 -1.55
C ARG A 74 10.60 -16.50 -0.68
N VAL A 75 11.65 -17.18 -0.22
CA VAL A 75 11.54 -18.30 0.71
C VAL A 75 10.98 -17.83 2.06
N ILE A 76 11.47 -16.70 2.59
CA ILE A 76 10.94 -16.14 3.84
C ILE A 76 9.47 -15.74 3.69
N GLN A 77 9.09 -15.08 2.60
CA GLN A 77 7.68 -14.77 2.31
C GLN A 77 6.81 -16.04 2.22
N LYS A 78 7.33 -17.12 1.63
CA LYS A 78 6.64 -18.41 1.56
C LYS A 78 6.44 -19.00 2.95
N LEU A 79 7.46 -18.99 3.80
CA LEU A 79 7.36 -19.44 5.19
C LEU A 79 6.29 -18.65 5.95
N ILE A 80 6.30 -17.31 5.88
CA ILE A 80 5.29 -16.47 6.52
C ILE A 80 3.88 -16.83 6.03
N HIS A 81 3.71 -17.13 4.73
CA HIS A 81 2.40 -17.44 4.17
C HIS A 81 1.80 -18.77 4.65
N ILE A 82 2.63 -19.80 4.88
CA ILE A 82 2.16 -21.18 5.12
C ILE A 82 2.25 -21.63 6.57
N LEU A 83 3.07 -20.96 7.39
CA LEU A 83 3.27 -21.30 8.78
C LEU A 83 2.13 -20.75 9.65
N PRO A 84 1.82 -21.38 10.79
CA PRO A 84 0.86 -20.86 11.75
C PRO A 84 1.43 -19.63 12.50
N ALA A 85 0.55 -18.81 13.10
CA ALA A 85 0.90 -17.50 13.65
C ALA A 85 1.93 -17.53 14.79
N ASP A 86 1.91 -18.57 15.60
CA ASP A 86 2.87 -18.87 16.67
C ASP A 86 4.29 -19.12 16.16
N GLU A 87 4.42 -19.57 14.91
CA GLU A 87 5.71 -19.81 14.25
C GLU A 87 6.15 -18.59 13.42
N GLN A 88 5.20 -17.91 12.79
CA GLN A 88 5.44 -16.63 12.12
C GLN A 88 6.04 -15.58 13.07
N CYS A 89 5.64 -15.57 14.35
CA CYS A 89 6.15 -14.59 15.31
C CYS A 89 7.67 -14.76 15.59
N LYS A 90 8.22 -15.97 15.41
CA LYS A 90 9.67 -16.22 15.51
C LYS A 90 10.44 -15.53 14.39
N ILE A 91 9.88 -15.49 13.18
CA ILE A 91 10.44 -14.74 12.04
C ILE A 91 10.47 -13.25 12.35
N VAL A 92 9.35 -12.71 12.86
CA VAL A 92 9.28 -11.30 13.26
C VAL A 92 10.30 -11.00 14.34
N PHE A 93 10.42 -11.86 15.36
CA PHE A 93 11.39 -11.69 16.44
C PHE A 93 12.83 -11.59 15.92
N GLN A 94 13.23 -12.48 15.00
CA GLN A 94 14.59 -12.44 14.43
C GLN A 94 14.84 -11.17 13.63
N LEU A 95 13.90 -10.74 12.79
CA LEU A 95 14.02 -9.51 12.01
C LEU A 95 14.23 -8.27 12.89
N VAL A 96 13.44 -8.14 13.95
CA VAL A 96 13.44 -6.94 14.80
C VAL A 96 14.53 -6.95 15.87
N LEU A 97 15.11 -8.12 16.16
CA LEU A 97 16.27 -8.26 17.03
C LEU A 97 17.55 -7.84 16.30
N GLU A 98 17.67 -8.19 15.03
CA GLU A 98 18.91 -8.08 14.27
C GLU A 98 19.00 -6.81 13.39
N ALA A 99 17.88 -6.13 13.10
CA ALA A 99 17.86 -4.96 12.22
C ALA A 99 16.89 -3.86 12.65
N ASN A 100 17.18 -2.64 12.22
CA ASN A 100 16.25 -1.52 12.32
C ASN A 100 15.09 -1.71 11.34
N VAL A 101 13.86 -1.56 11.82
CA VAL A 101 12.65 -1.79 11.01
C VAL A 101 12.48 -0.81 9.86
N VAL A 102 12.97 0.42 10.00
CA VAL A 102 12.94 1.43 8.93
C VAL A 102 13.85 0.97 7.79
N ASP A 103 15.05 0.49 8.12
CA ASP A 103 15.99 -0.02 7.12
C ASP A 103 15.40 -1.22 6.37
N LEU A 104 14.76 -2.15 7.10
CA LEU A 104 14.05 -3.29 6.50
C LEU A 104 12.91 -2.84 5.57
N ALA A 105 12.16 -1.80 5.96
CA ALA A 105 11.05 -1.28 5.18
C ALA A 105 11.48 -0.59 3.87
N THR A 106 12.67 0.02 3.86
CA THR A 106 13.22 0.71 2.68
C THR A 106 14.16 -0.15 1.83
N HIS A 107 14.61 -1.29 2.36
CA HIS A 107 15.51 -2.22 1.65
C HIS A 107 14.86 -2.84 0.40
N GLU A 108 15.63 -3.02 -0.68
CA GLU A 108 15.15 -3.51 -1.98
C GLU A 108 14.50 -4.90 -1.96
N SER A 109 15.05 -5.84 -1.17
CA SER A 109 14.48 -7.18 -0.92
C SER A 109 13.63 -7.27 0.35
N ALA A 110 14.13 -6.79 1.50
CA ALA A 110 13.46 -7.00 2.78
C ALA A 110 12.10 -6.28 2.90
N ASN A 111 11.85 -5.23 2.12
CA ASN A 111 10.53 -4.60 2.10
C ASN A 111 9.41 -5.58 1.72
N TYR A 112 9.68 -6.57 0.86
CA TYR A 112 8.69 -7.57 0.47
C TYR A 112 8.33 -8.49 1.65
N VAL A 113 9.33 -8.83 2.47
CA VAL A 113 9.13 -9.57 3.72
C VAL A 113 8.32 -8.73 4.71
N MET A 114 8.67 -7.45 4.89
CA MET A 114 7.92 -6.54 5.79
C MET A 114 6.45 -6.36 5.36
N GLN A 115 6.20 -6.23 4.05
CA GLN A 115 4.83 -6.19 3.52
C GLN A 115 4.06 -7.49 3.84
N LYS A 116 4.70 -8.65 3.66
CA LYS A 116 4.09 -9.96 3.94
C LYS A 116 3.82 -10.16 5.43
N VAL A 117 4.74 -9.73 6.29
CA VAL A 117 4.59 -9.70 7.74
C VAL A 117 3.34 -8.91 8.14
N ILE A 118 3.18 -7.69 7.62
CA ILE A 118 2.03 -6.83 7.95
C ILE A 118 0.71 -7.37 7.41
N GLU A 119 0.74 -8.05 6.26
CA GLU A 119 -0.45 -8.59 5.60
C GLU A 119 -1.00 -9.86 6.28
N VAL A 120 -0.12 -10.72 6.80
CA VAL A 120 -0.48 -12.08 7.23
C VAL A 120 -0.46 -12.24 8.74
N ILE A 121 0.51 -11.63 9.43
CA ILE A 121 0.74 -11.91 10.84
C ILE A 121 -0.25 -11.09 11.69
N PRO A 122 -0.89 -11.69 12.71
CA PRO A 122 -1.80 -10.95 13.59
C PRO A 122 -1.13 -9.72 14.22
N TYR A 123 -1.84 -8.59 14.20
CA TYR A 123 -1.29 -7.28 14.59
C TYR A 123 -0.73 -7.22 16.02
N GLN A 124 -1.15 -8.14 16.89
CA GLN A 124 -0.64 -8.28 18.27
C GLN A 124 0.87 -8.59 18.30
N TYR A 125 1.41 -9.20 17.25
CA TYR A 125 2.85 -9.49 17.11
C TYR A 125 3.62 -8.39 16.38
N LEU A 126 2.93 -7.36 15.87
CA LEU A 126 3.53 -6.30 15.04
C LEU A 126 3.95 -5.07 15.86
N ASN A 127 4.33 -5.25 17.12
CA ASN A 127 4.70 -4.14 18.01
C ASN A 127 5.84 -3.28 17.46
N PHE A 128 6.67 -3.85 16.59
CA PHE A 128 7.78 -3.16 15.93
C PHE A 128 7.36 -1.96 15.08
N ILE A 129 6.08 -1.86 14.71
CA ILE A 129 5.52 -0.71 13.96
C ILE A 129 5.75 0.63 14.68
N VAL A 130 5.95 0.63 16.01
CA VAL A 130 6.36 1.85 16.74
C VAL A 130 7.67 2.44 16.22
N GLY A 131 8.56 1.64 15.65
CA GLY A 131 9.82 2.11 15.07
C GLY A 131 9.66 2.94 13.80
N PHE A 132 8.46 3.00 13.21
CA PHE A 132 8.17 3.90 12.10
C PHE A 132 7.81 5.32 12.54
N GLN A 133 7.50 5.52 13.83
CA GLN A 133 7.17 6.83 14.36
C GLN A 133 8.36 7.79 14.25
N GLY A 134 8.08 9.03 13.89
CA GLY A 134 9.05 10.07 13.54
C GLY A 134 9.61 9.95 12.11
N ARG A 135 9.28 8.88 11.38
CA ARG A 135 9.80 8.60 10.02
C ARG A 135 8.68 8.38 9.00
N VAL A 136 7.42 8.67 9.33
CA VAL A 136 6.27 8.33 8.48
C VAL A 136 6.31 9.07 7.13
N LEU A 137 6.73 10.34 7.11
CA LEU A 137 6.87 11.10 5.87
C LEU A 137 7.98 10.51 4.99
N ASP A 138 9.15 10.23 5.56
CA ASP A 138 10.29 9.66 4.82
C ASP A 138 9.93 8.30 4.22
N LEU A 139 9.33 7.42 5.02
CA LEU A 139 8.86 6.11 4.57
C LEU A 139 7.84 6.26 3.45
N SER A 140 6.90 7.20 3.57
CA SER A 140 5.87 7.42 2.54
C SER A 140 6.44 7.95 1.22
N ARG A 141 7.61 8.59 1.24
CA ARG A 141 8.31 9.08 0.04
C ARG A 141 9.32 8.09 -0.53
N ASP A 142 9.61 7.02 0.19
CA ASP A 142 10.53 5.99 -0.28
C ASP A 142 9.84 5.02 -1.27
N VAL A 143 10.59 4.55 -2.27
CA VAL A 143 10.08 3.67 -3.32
C VAL A 143 9.58 2.32 -2.76
N ASN A 144 10.20 1.84 -1.69
CA ASN A 144 9.85 0.60 -1.01
C ASN A 144 9.01 0.88 0.25
N GLY A 145 9.43 1.86 1.05
CA GLY A 145 8.76 2.28 2.28
C GLY A 145 7.30 2.69 2.06
N SER A 146 6.99 3.35 0.93
CA SER A 146 5.61 3.75 0.61
C SER A 146 4.67 2.56 0.45
N ARG A 147 5.19 1.41 -0.01
CA ARG A 147 4.42 0.16 -0.13
C ARG A 147 4.20 -0.46 1.25
N VAL A 148 5.21 -0.43 2.12
CA VAL A 148 5.09 -0.87 3.52
C VAL A 148 4.06 -0.02 4.27
N MET A 149 4.12 1.31 4.15
CA MET A 149 3.14 2.22 4.76
C MET A 149 1.72 1.96 4.25
N GLN A 150 1.53 1.70 2.96
CA GLN A 150 0.22 1.29 2.44
C GLN A 150 -0.29 -0.01 3.09
N ARG A 151 0.58 -0.98 3.36
CA ARG A 151 0.18 -2.20 4.08
C ARG A 151 -0.19 -1.91 5.53
N CYS A 152 0.51 -1.01 6.20
CA CYS A 152 0.14 -0.54 7.53
C CYS A 152 -1.29 0.03 7.54
N ILE A 153 -1.61 0.94 6.62
CA ILE A 153 -2.93 1.56 6.55
C ILE A 153 -4.02 0.54 6.20
N ARG A 154 -3.74 -0.41 5.31
CA ARG A 154 -4.71 -1.40 4.82
C ARG A 154 -5.03 -2.51 5.84
N HIS A 155 -4.01 -3.08 6.46
CA HIS A 155 -4.15 -4.37 7.17
C HIS A 155 -4.16 -4.22 8.69
N LEU A 156 -3.61 -3.13 9.23
CA LEU A 156 -3.65 -2.91 10.68
C LEU A 156 -5.05 -2.40 11.08
N PRO A 157 -5.58 -2.81 12.25
CA PRO A 157 -6.89 -2.34 12.70
C PRO A 157 -6.90 -0.84 12.99
N ILE A 158 -7.97 -0.15 12.58
CA ILE A 158 -8.17 1.29 12.82
C ILE A 158 -8.11 1.62 14.32
N VAL A 159 -8.72 0.78 15.16
CA VAL A 159 -8.75 0.96 16.62
C VAL A 159 -7.41 0.69 17.30
N TRP A 160 -6.41 0.17 16.59
CA TRP A 160 -5.12 -0.14 17.18
C TRP A 160 -4.28 1.12 17.35
N GLY A 161 -3.98 1.47 18.60
CA GLY A 161 -3.29 2.72 18.96
C GLY A 161 -1.98 2.98 18.20
N ARG A 162 -1.24 1.93 17.81
CA ARG A 162 0.00 2.09 17.03
C ARG A 162 -0.27 2.52 15.59
N ARG A 163 -1.28 1.94 14.93
CA ARG A 163 -1.71 2.40 13.59
C ARG A 163 -2.23 3.82 13.66
N LYS A 164 -3.08 4.11 14.67
CA LYS A 164 -3.62 5.45 14.89
C LYS A 164 -2.49 6.49 15.00
N ALA A 165 -1.45 6.21 15.78
CA ALA A 165 -0.31 7.10 15.91
C ALA A 165 0.44 7.34 14.58
N LEU A 166 0.55 6.35 13.69
CA LEU A 166 1.11 6.56 12.35
C LEU A 166 0.25 7.51 11.51
N VAL A 167 -1.08 7.37 11.59
CA VAL A 167 -2.02 8.24 10.85
C VAL A 167 -1.99 9.65 11.41
N GLU A 168 -1.96 9.81 12.73
CA GLU A 168 -1.85 11.12 13.40
C GLU A 168 -0.54 11.84 13.04
N GLU A 169 0.57 11.12 12.91
CA GLU A 169 1.84 11.70 12.43
C GLU A 169 1.80 12.06 10.94
N LEU A 170 1.07 11.27 10.13
CA LEU A 170 0.96 11.46 8.69
C LEU A 170 0.13 12.69 8.30
N LEU A 171 -0.98 12.95 9.00
CA LEU A 171 -1.95 13.98 8.62
C LEU A 171 -1.35 15.41 8.49
N PRO A 172 -0.50 15.91 9.41
CA PRO A 172 0.15 17.21 9.26
C PRO A 172 1.00 17.36 7.98
N PHE A 173 1.47 16.26 7.39
CA PHE A 173 2.26 16.28 6.16
C PHE A 173 1.43 16.07 4.89
N ALA A 174 0.11 15.85 5.02
CA ALA A 174 -0.75 15.47 3.91
C ALA A 174 -0.67 16.44 2.72
N LYS A 175 -0.67 17.77 2.95
CA LYS A 175 -0.56 18.76 1.87
C LYS A 175 0.64 18.55 0.95
N VAL A 176 1.79 18.18 1.53
CA VAL A 176 3.01 17.93 0.74
C VAL A 176 3.00 16.52 0.16
N MET A 177 2.41 15.54 0.86
CA MET A 177 2.29 14.16 0.39
C MET A 177 1.33 14.01 -0.78
N ILE A 178 0.25 14.81 -0.84
CA ILE A 178 -0.74 14.80 -1.93
C ILE A 178 -0.08 15.10 -3.29
N LYS A 179 0.89 16.02 -3.30
CA LYS A 179 1.63 16.42 -4.50
C LYS A 179 2.80 15.49 -4.83
N ASP A 180 3.13 14.55 -3.94
CA ASP A 180 4.28 13.66 -4.09
C ASP A 180 3.97 12.45 -4.96
N LYS A 181 4.92 12.05 -5.82
CA LYS A 181 4.73 10.95 -6.79
C LYS A 181 4.54 9.57 -6.15
N LEU A 182 5.00 9.38 -4.90
CA LEU A 182 4.92 8.12 -4.15
C LEU A 182 3.98 8.25 -2.95
N ALA A 183 4.15 9.31 -2.14
CA ALA A 183 3.42 9.45 -0.87
C ALA A 183 1.91 9.60 -1.07
N LYS A 184 1.46 10.09 -2.24
CA LYS A 184 0.04 10.12 -2.63
C LYS A 184 -0.64 8.77 -2.49
N TYR A 185 0.05 7.66 -2.75
CA TYR A 185 -0.55 6.33 -2.68
C TYR A 185 -0.86 5.91 -1.23
N VAL A 186 -0.11 6.41 -0.26
CA VAL A 186 -0.41 6.21 1.16
C VAL A 186 -1.70 6.95 1.53
N LEU A 187 -1.90 8.16 1.02
CA LEU A 187 -3.13 8.94 1.25
C LEU A 187 -4.35 8.34 0.54
N GLN A 188 -4.20 7.88 -0.70
CA GLN A 188 -5.25 7.14 -1.39
C GLN A 188 -5.64 5.89 -0.59
N ARG A 189 -4.66 5.20 -0.03
CA ARG A 189 -4.92 4.04 0.84
C ARG A 189 -5.66 4.42 2.12
N LEU A 190 -5.37 5.59 2.69
CA LEU A 190 -6.09 6.12 3.86
C LEU A 190 -7.54 6.43 3.54
N LEU A 191 -7.83 7.00 2.36
CA LEU A 191 -9.21 7.22 1.91
C LEU A 191 -9.95 5.89 1.71
N GLU A 192 -9.31 4.95 1.03
CA GLU A 192 -9.89 3.64 0.68
C GLU A 192 -10.19 2.76 1.91
N CYS A 193 -9.32 2.78 2.93
CA CYS A 193 -9.34 1.81 4.04
C CYS A 193 -9.45 2.44 5.43
N GLY A 194 -9.41 3.76 5.55
CA GLY A 194 -9.48 4.48 6.83
C GLY A 194 -10.89 4.58 7.39
N GLY A 195 -10.96 4.95 8.67
CA GLY A 195 -12.21 5.31 9.33
C GLY A 195 -12.65 6.74 9.02
N ASP A 196 -13.88 7.09 9.40
CA ASP A 196 -14.46 8.41 9.08
C ASP A 196 -13.66 9.56 9.70
N ASP A 197 -13.14 9.40 10.93
CA ASP A 197 -12.26 10.38 11.56
C ASP A 197 -10.95 10.60 10.78
N GLU A 198 -10.39 9.54 10.21
CA GLU A 198 -9.14 9.60 9.45
C GLU A 198 -9.36 10.28 8.09
N ARG A 199 -10.47 9.96 7.42
CA ARG A 199 -10.90 10.61 6.18
C ARG A 199 -11.19 12.08 6.41
N ARG A 200 -11.86 12.42 7.51
CA ARG A 200 -12.15 13.80 7.91
C ARG A 200 -10.86 14.57 8.22
N GLY A 201 -9.90 13.94 8.90
CA GLY A 201 -8.58 14.50 9.13
C GLY A 201 -7.85 14.83 7.83
N LEU A 202 -7.92 13.95 6.82
CA LEU A 202 -7.33 14.20 5.51
C LEU A 202 -8.10 15.29 4.74
N TYR A 203 -9.43 15.29 4.79
CA TYR A 203 -10.26 16.35 4.21
C TYR A 203 -9.88 17.74 4.74
N GLN A 204 -9.62 17.89 6.04
CA GLN A 204 -9.18 19.16 6.63
C GLN A 204 -7.86 19.67 6.04
N GLN A 205 -7.02 18.78 5.50
CA GLN A 205 -5.78 19.16 4.82
C GLN A 205 -5.99 19.47 3.33
N MET A 206 -7.13 19.08 2.76
CA MET A 206 -7.47 19.26 1.35
C MET A 206 -8.36 20.48 1.12
N HIS A 207 -9.28 20.74 2.05
CA HIS A 207 -10.27 21.81 1.96
C HIS A 207 -9.61 23.19 1.83
N GLY A 208 -10.10 23.99 0.88
CA GLY A 208 -9.59 25.31 0.51
C GLY A 208 -8.51 25.30 -0.57
N ASP A 209 -7.86 24.16 -0.80
CA ASP A 209 -6.86 23.96 -1.86
C ASP A 209 -7.31 22.87 -2.86
N PHE A 210 -8.53 22.34 -2.74
CA PHE A 210 -9.02 21.18 -3.47
C PHE A 210 -9.09 21.41 -4.98
N LEU A 211 -9.50 22.61 -5.41
CA LEU A 211 -9.47 22.98 -6.82
C LEU A 211 -8.03 23.02 -7.38
N GLU A 212 -7.06 23.52 -6.61
CA GLU A 212 -5.65 23.51 -7.02
C GLU A 212 -5.12 22.08 -7.13
N PHE A 213 -5.42 21.24 -6.13
CA PHE A 213 -5.02 19.83 -6.12
C PHE A 213 -5.66 19.05 -7.27
N SER A 214 -6.89 19.38 -7.66
CA SER A 214 -7.60 18.72 -8.75
C SER A 214 -6.92 18.90 -10.11
N CYS A 215 -6.21 20.01 -10.32
CA CYS A 215 -5.45 20.30 -11.55
C CYS A 215 -3.98 19.84 -11.49
N HIS A 216 -3.54 19.18 -10.43
CA HIS A 216 -2.14 18.79 -10.27
C HIS A 216 -1.94 17.30 -10.60
N GLU A 217 -0.88 16.98 -11.34
CA GLU A 217 -0.64 15.64 -11.94
C GLU A 217 -0.71 14.45 -10.98
N HIS A 218 -0.33 14.67 -9.72
CA HIS A 218 -0.32 13.65 -8.67
C HIS A 218 -1.51 13.77 -7.73
N ALA A 219 -1.84 15.00 -7.32
CA ALA A 219 -2.87 15.29 -6.34
C ALA A 219 -4.28 15.02 -6.86
N SER A 220 -4.53 15.17 -8.16
CA SER A 220 -5.82 14.91 -8.80
C SER A 220 -6.33 13.50 -8.49
N THR A 221 -5.45 12.51 -8.53
CA THR A 221 -5.77 11.11 -8.20
C THR A 221 -6.15 10.91 -6.72
N VAL A 222 -5.66 11.75 -5.81
CA VAL A 222 -6.11 11.75 -4.40
C VAL A 222 -7.48 12.42 -4.30
N CYS A 223 -7.71 13.50 -5.05
CA CYS A 223 -9.00 14.20 -5.10
C CYS A 223 -10.12 13.29 -5.62
N GLU A 224 -9.87 12.54 -6.69
CA GLU A 224 -10.80 11.53 -7.21
C GLU A 224 -11.17 10.47 -6.15
N ARG A 225 -10.21 10.06 -5.31
CA ARG A 225 -10.45 9.10 -4.23
C ARG A 225 -11.23 9.74 -3.09
N ALA A 226 -10.96 11.00 -2.76
CA ALA A 226 -11.68 11.72 -1.71
C ALA A 226 -13.17 11.86 -2.07
N LEU A 227 -13.47 12.19 -3.33
CA LEU A 227 -14.84 12.25 -3.85
C LEU A 227 -15.59 10.90 -3.71
N VAL A 228 -14.89 9.77 -3.85
CA VAL A 228 -15.51 8.44 -3.78
C VAL A 228 -15.70 7.94 -2.35
N TYR A 229 -14.69 8.11 -1.50
CA TYR A 229 -14.61 7.40 -0.22
C TYR A 229 -15.00 8.23 1.00
N CYS A 230 -15.03 9.56 0.89
CA CYS A 230 -15.55 10.39 1.96
C CYS A 230 -17.08 10.29 2.07
N ASP A 231 -17.59 10.63 3.25
CA ASP A 231 -19.03 10.73 3.50
C ASP A 231 -19.68 11.84 2.64
N ASP A 232 -21.01 11.82 2.61
CA ASP A 232 -21.79 12.71 1.74
C ASP A 232 -21.56 14.19 2.09
N ASP A 233 -21.44 14.53 3.38
CA ASP A 233 -21.18 15.91 3.84
C ASP A 233 -19.83 16.44 3.31
N ILE A 234 -18.77 15.64 3.46
CA ILE A 234 -17.44 16.00 2.94
C ILE A 234 -17.47 16.06 1.41
N ARG A 235 -18.10 15.08 0.75
CA ARG A 235 -18.18 15.04 -0.71
C ARG A 235 -18.91 16.27 -1.26
N GLU A 236 -20.02 16.65 -0.63
CA GLU A 236 -20.79 17.84 -0.99
C GLU A 236 -19.90 19.09 -0.88
N SER A 237 -19.23 19.28 0.25
CA SER A 237 -18.30 20.41 0.46
C SER A 237 -17.17 20.46 -0.58
N LEU A 238 -16.59 19.31 -0.93
CA LEU A 238 -15.52 19.24 -1.94
C LEU A 238 -16.00 19.64 -3.33
N ILE A 239 -17.22 19.22 -3.72
CA ILE A 239 -17.79 19.56 -5.02
C ILE A 239 -18.19 21.04 -5.08
N GLU A 240 -18.69 21.61 -3.99
CA GLU A 240 -18.95 23.05 -3.89
C GLU A 240 -17.68 23.87 -4.14
N GLU A 241 -16.54 23.44 -3.61
CA GLU A 241 -15.25 24.10 -3.85
C GLU A 241 -14.85 24.09 -5.33
N LEU A 242 -15.16 23.01 -6.07
CA LEU A 242 -14.93 22.93 -7.52
C LEU A 242 -15.86 23.87 -8.32
N MET A 243 -17.04 24.19 -7.78
CA MET A 243 -18.06 25.04 -8.41
C MET A 243 -17.87 26.53 -8.12
N VAL A 244 -16.72 26.92 -7.55
CA VAL A 244 -16.41 28.32 -7.24
C VAL A 244 -16.62 29.24 -8.45
N SER A 245 -17.28 30.37 -8.21
CA SER A 245 -17.64 31.34 -9.23
C SER A 245 -17.05 32.72 -8.95
N ASP A 246 -16.62 33.41 -10.01
CA ASP A 246 -16.19 34.82 -9.97
C ASP A 246 -17.05 35.64 -10.94
N GLY A 247 -17.67 36.71 -10.44
CA GLY A 247 -18.60 37.53 -11.23
C GLY A 247 -19.76 36.74 -11.88
N GLY A 248 -20.21 35.65 -11.25
CA GLY A 248 -21.23 34.75 -11.80
C GLY A 248 -20.74 33.76 -12.87
N ARG A 249 -19.42 33.69 -13.12
CA ARG A 249 -18.81 32.70 -14.01
C ARG A 249 -18.24 31.55 -13.18
N PRO A 250 -18.54 30.27 -13.51
CA PRO A 250 -18.03 29.11 -12.78
C PRO A 250 -16.56 28.83 -13.14
N VAL A 251 -15.66 29.69 -12.66
CA VAL A 251 -14.22 29.67 -12.97
C VAL A 251 -13.54 28.37 -12.56
N GLY A 252 -14.01 27.72 -11.48
CA GLY A 252 -13.48 26.42 -11.06
C GLY A 252 -13.75 25.32 -12.09
N LEU A 253 -14.98 25.23 -12.57
CA LEU A 253 -15.38 24.23 -13.58
C LEU A 253 -14.70 24.49 -14.93
N ASP A 254 -14.61 25.75 -15.37
CA ASP A 254 -13.91 26.11 -16.62
C ASP A 254 -12.43 25.70 -16.55
N ARG A 255 -11.76 25.96 -15.42
CA ARG A 255 -10.39 25.51 -15.19
C ARG A 255 -10.25 23.99 -15.25
N LEU A 256 -11.14 23.24 -14.60
CA LEU A 256 -11.08 21.78 -14.59
C LEU A 256 -11.30 21.19 -15.99
N MET A 257 -12.26 21.72 -16.76
CA MET A 257 -12.54 21.23 -18.11
C MET A 257 -11.36 21.40 -19.07
N ARG A 258 -10.59 22.48 -18.91
CA ARG A 258 -9.41 22.78 -19.74
C ARG A 258 -8.14 22.09 -19.25
N ASP A 259 -8.13 21.59 -18.02
CA ASP A 259 -6.97 20.93 -17.41
C ASP A 259 -6.95 19.41 -17.70
N VAL A 260 -5.77 18.92 -18.07
CA VAL A 260 -5.59 17.50 -18.45
C VAL A 260 -5.79 16.54 -17.27
N TYR A 261 -5.66 17.01 -16.03
CA TYR A 261 -5.92 16.22 -14.82
C TYR A 261 -7.27 16.57 -14.19
N GLY A 262 -7.61 17.87 -14.19
CA GLY A 262 -8.85 18.41 -13.65
C GLY A 262 -10.09 17.81 -14.30
N SER A 263 -10.03 17.50 -15.60
CA SER A 263 -11.15 16.87 -16.31
C SER A 263 -11.51 15.49 -15.74
N PHE A 264 -10.54 14.70 -15.27
CA PHE A 264 -10.81 13.42 -14.59
C PHE A 264 -11.51 13.64 -13.24
N VAL A 265 -11.09 14.65 -12.47
CA VAL A 265 -11.72 14.98 -11.19
C VAL A 265 -13.15 15.50 -11.40
N LEU A 266 -13.38 16.35 -12.41
CA LEU A 266 -14.71 16.84 -12.76
C LEU A 266 -15.64 15.69 -13.17
N ASN A 267 -15.16 14.77 -14.01
CA ASN A 267 -15.94 13.59 -14.39
C ASN A 267 -16.28 12.75 -13.16
N ARG A 268 -15.33 12.54 -12.24
CA ARG A 268 -15.62 11.84 -10.99
C ARG A 268 -16.66 12.58 -10.15
N ALA A 269 -16.55 13.89 -10.00
CA ALA A 269 -17.54 14.71 -9.28
C ALA A 269 -18.94 14.53 -9.87
N MET A 270 -19.06 14.51 -11.21
CA MET A 270 -20.32 14.29 -11.93
C MET A 270 -20.91 12.89 -11.73
N GLU A 271 -20.06 11.88 -11.54
CA GLU A 271 -20.46 10.50 -11.22
C GLU A 271 -21.00 10.36 -9.81
N VAL A 272 -20.36 11.02 -8.82
CA VAL A 272 -20.66 10.83 -7.40
C VAL A 272 -21.61 11.87 -6.80
N ALA A 273 -21.83 13.00 -7.47
CA ALA A 273 -22.77 14.02 -7.01
C ALA A 273 -24.19 13.45 -6.94
N ILE A 274 -24.92 13.84 -5.88
CA ILE A 274 -26.30 13.41 -5.60
C ILE A 274 -27.23 14.62 -5.44
N GLY A 275 -28.54 14.37 -5.44
CA GLY A 275 -29.55 15.37 -5.11
C GLY A 275 -29.49 16.66 -5.93
N GLU A 276 -29.69 17.80 -5.26
CA GLU A 276 -29.66 19.13 -5.86
C GLU A 276 -28.27 19.51 -6.38
N GLN A 277 -27.21 19.11 -5.67
CA GLN A 277 -25.84 19.36 -6.09
C GLN A 277 -25.54 18.75 -7.47
N ARG A 278 -26.02 17.53 -7.74
CA ARG A 278 -25.86 16.88 -9.06
C ARG A 278 -26.51 17.69 -10.18
N SER A 279 -27.72 18.20 -9.93
CA SER A 279 -28.46 19.01 -10.89
C SER A 279 -27.75 20.34 -11.15
N ALA A 280 -27.27 21.01 -10.09
CA ALA A 280 -26.53 22.26 -10.18
C ALA A 280 -25.20 22.09 -10.94
N LEU A 281 -24.43 21.05 -10.61
CA LEU A 281 -23.16 20.74 -11.28
C LEU A 281 -23.37 20.46 -12.78
N ARG A 282 -24.39 19.67 -13.14
CA ARG A 282 -24.73 19.39 -14.54
C ARG A 282 -25.14 20.61 -15.33
N LEU A 283 -25.96 21.48 -14.74
CA LEU A 283 -26.37 22.73 -15.38
C LEU A 283 -25.16 23.62 -15.63
N ALA A 284 -24.31 23.82 -14.62
CA ALA A 284 -23.13 24.68 -14.73
C ALA A 284 -22.11 24.17 -15.77
N VAL A 285 -21.91 22.85 -15.86
CA VAL A 285 -21.08 22.24 -16.92
C VAL A 285 -21.73 22.40 -18.30
N GLY A 286 -23.04 22.19 -18.42
CA GLY A 286 -23.77 22.36 -19.67
C GLY A 286 -23.66 23.78 -20.24
N ASP A 287 -23.89 24.79 -19.39
CA ASP A 287 -23.77 26.21 -19.75
C ASP A 287 -22.37 26.57 -20.26
N LEU A 288 -21.31 25.96 -19.71
CA LEU A 288 -19.94 26.21 -20.16
C LEU A 288 -19.67 25.58 -21.52
N VAL A 289 -20.13 24.35 -21.75
CA VAL A 289 -19.97 23.66 -23.04
C VAL A 289 -20.68 24.42 -24.16
N GLU A 290 -21.89 24.93 -23.91
CA GLU A 290 -22.61 25.76 -24.88
C GLU A 290 -21.88 27.08 -25.21
N ARG A 291 -21.25 27.70 -24.20
CA ARG A 291 -20.46 28.93 -24.40
C ARG A 291 -19.20 28.67 -25.22
N ASP A 292 -18.50 27.57 -24.96
CA ASP A 292 -17.30 27.22 -25.73
C ASP A 292 -17.62 26.88 -27.19
N ALA A 293 -18.77 26.25 -27.44
CA ALA A 293 -19.26 26.02 -28.80
C ALA A 293 -19.53 27.35 -29.53
N ASN A 294 -20.21 28.29 -28.89
CA ASN A 294 -20.55 29.60 -29.49
C ASN A 294 -19.36 30.55 -29.66
N ASN A 295 -18.24 30.32 -28.97
CA ASN A 295 -17.00 31.12 -29.10
C ASN A 295 -15.98 30.52 -30.09
N SER A 296 -16.27 29.33 -30.63
CA SER A 296 -15.41 28.62 -31.59
C SER A 296 -15.84 28.83 -33.06
N ASP A 297 -16.97 29.52 -33.28
CA ASP A 297 -17.51 29.95 -34.58
C ASP A 297 -17.18 31.44 -34.86
#